data_AF-A0A6P3YA32-F1
#
_entry.id   AF-A0A6P3YA32-F1
#
_cell.length_a   1.000
_cell.length_b   1.000
_cell.length_c   1.000
_cell.angle_alpha   90.00
_cell.angle_beta   90.00
_cell.angle_gamma   90.00
#
_symmetry.space_group_name_H-M   'P 1'
#
loop_
_entity.id
_entity.type
_entity.pdbx_description
1 polymer ?
#
loop_
_entity_poly.entity_id
_entity_poly.type
_entity_poly.pdbx_seq_one_letter_code
_entity_poly.pdbx_strand_id
1 'polypeptide(L)'
;MTDHTENIISPWEIEAFVQNLDISVLENVGTKSWLEFHKRLTLLNQQSVLEVTGLREESVIEWFTSLKKIPVLIHEVIQIDIWKHKVFPHLIDLNNKPSNTFMLFSILYHEVVAASLLENVLFHCESAQTLDDTVIDLIVYAVQCVTMLLDEKSLEIYESLQIKTPK
;
A
#
# COMPACT_ATOMS: atom_id res chain seq x y z
N MET A 1 -34.09 15.75 8.60
CA MET A 1 -33.29 15.32 7.44
C MET A 1 -32.21 14.44 8.00
N THR A 2 -32.35 13.12 7.88
CA THR A 2 -31.29 12.18 8.22
C THR A 2 -30.22 12.35 7.14
N ASP A 3 -29.13 13.00 7.51
CA ASP A 3 -27.93 13.08 6.68
C ASP A 3 -27.42 11.65 6.54
N HIS A 4 -27.74 10.99 5.43
CA HIS A 4 -27.15 9.70 5.13
C HIS A 4 -25.69 9.98 4.80
N THR A 5 -24.84 9.89 5.82
CA THR A 5 -23.40 10.01 5.67
C THR A 5 -22.98 8.89 4.72
N GLU A 6 -22.78 9.22 3.45
CA GLU A 6 -22.33 8.25 2.44
C GLU A 6 -20.99 7.69 2.92
N ASN A 7 -20.98 6.40 3.25
CA ASN A 7 -19.81 5.65 3.64
C ASN A 7 -19.56 4.55 2.60
N ILE A 8 -18.30 4.34 2.25
CA ILE A 8 -17.86 3.34 1.27
C ILE A 8 -17.92 1.95 1.89
N ILE A 9 -17.52 1.87 3.16
CA ILE A 9 -17.66 0.70 4.01
C ILE A 9 -18.27 1.13 5.33
N SER A 10 -18.99 0.22 5.95
CA SER A 10 -19.65 0.52 7.22
C SER A 10 -18.69 0.58 8.41
N PRO A 11 -19.10 1.19 9.53
CA PRO A 11 -18.29 1.26 10.75
C PRO A 11 -17.80 -0.11 11.26
N TRP A 12 -18.65 -1.14 11.21
CA TRP A 12 -18.27 -2.49 11.66
C TRP A 12 -17.31 -3.16 10.67
N GLU A 13 -17.40 -2.86 9.37
CA GLU A 13 -16.45 -3.36 8.37
C GLU A 13 -15.08 -2.72 8.55
N ILE A 14 -15.00 -1.44 8.92
CA ILE A 14 -13.74 -0.76 9.22
C ILE A 14 -13.02 -1.50 10.34
N GLU A 15 -13.67 -1.67 11.50
CA GLU A 15 -13.12 -2.37 12.65
C GLU A 15 -12.66 -3.78 12.26
N ALA A 16 -13.55 -4.56 11.64
CA ALA A 16 -13.26 -5.94 11.26
C ALA A 16 -12.11 -6.01 10.24
N PHE A 17 -12.01 -5.09 9.29
CA PHE A 17 -10.92 -5.10 8.32
C PHE A 17 -9.59 -4.78 8.98
N VAL A 18 -9.52 -3.69 9.76
CA VAL A 18 -8.28 -3.27 10.45
C VAL A 18 -7.80 -4.34 11.42
N GLN A 19 -8.71 -4.93 12.21
CA GLN A 19 -8.37 -5.98 13.17
C GLN A 19 -7.73 -7.20 12.49
N ASN A 20 -8.25 -7.59 11.32
CA ASN A 20 -7.80 -8.75 10.55
C ASN A 20 -6.71 -8.41 9.51
N LEU A 21 -6.08 -7.24 9.60
CA LEU A 21 -4.87 -6.94 8.84
C LEU A 21 -3.68 -7.63 9.51
N ASP A 22 -3.12 -8.61 8.81
CA ASP A 22 -1.87 -9.27 9.19
C ASP A 22 -0.81 -8.98 8.13
N ILE A 23 0.44 -8.98 8.58
CA ILE A 23 1.62 -8.86 7.72
C ILE A 23 1.54 -9.93 6.63
N SER A 24 1.49 -9.50 5.37
CA SER A 24 1.53 -10.44 4.26
C SER A 24 2.96 -10.93 4.04
N VAL A 25 3.11 -12.06 3.34
CA VAL A 25 4.42 -12.62 3.02
C VAL A 25 4.71 -12.39 1.55
N LEU A 26 5.95 -12.07 1.21
CA LEU A 26 6.36 -11.67 -0.14
C LEU A 26 5.98 -12.71 -1.20
N GLU A 27 6.09 -14.01 -0.89
CA GLU A 27 5.74 -15.10 -1.79
C GLU A 27 4.25 -15.18 -2.10
N ASN A 28 3.40 -14.61 -1.24
CA ASN A 28 1.96 -14.58 -1.43
C ASN A 28 1.49 -13.41 -2.31
N VAL A 29 2.38 -12.47 -2.67
CA VAL A 29 2.04 -11.34 -3.54
C VAL A 29 1.48 -11.84 -4.87
N GLY A 30 0.30 -11.34 -5.25
CA GLY A 30 -0.43 -11.76 -6.45
C GLY A 30 -1.29 -13.01 -6.29
N THR A 31 -1.24 -13.70 -5.15
CA THR A 31 -2.19 -14.80 -4.86
C THR A 31 -3.60 -14.27 -4.62
N LYS A 32 -4.61 -15.15 -4.66
CA LYS A 32 -6.00 -14.79 -4.33
C LYS A 32 -6.13 -14.21 -2.92
N SER A 33 -5.42 -14.78 -1.95
CA SER A 33 -5.45 -14.31 -0.56
C SER A 33 -4.92 -12.88 -0.44
N TRP A 34 -3.82 -12.58 -1.14
CA TRP A 34 -3.25 -11.25 -1.20
C TRP A 34 -4.15 -10.26 -1.93
N LEU A 35 -4.85 -10.67 -2.99
CA LEU A 35 -5.83 -9.81 -3.68
C LEU A 35 -7.01 -9.41 -2.77
N GLU A 36 -7.49 -10.33 -1.92
CA GLU A 36 -8.52 -10.00 -0.93
C GLU A 36 -7.98 -9.05 0.15
N PHE A 37 -6.72 -9.20 0.56
CA PHE A 37 -6.04 -8.24 1.43
C PHE A 37 -5.94 -6.86 0.77
N HIS A 38 -5.44 -6.78 -0.47
CA HIS A 38 -5.37 -5.55 -1.25
C HIS A 38 -6.73 -4.88 -1.40
N LYS A 39 -7.79 -5.64 -1.65
CA LYS A 39 -9.16 -5.12 -1.75
C LYS A 39 -9.63 -4.48 -0.44
N ARG A 40 -9.46 -5.16 0.69
CA ARG A 40 -9.81 -4.62 2.01
C ARG A 40 -9.04 -3.34 2.31
N LEU A 41 -7.73 -3.33 2.02
CA LEU A 41 -6.89 -2.15 2.23
C LEU A 41 -7.31 -0.99 1.32
N THR A 42 -7.68 -1.27 0.08
CA THR A 42 -8.19 -0.25 -0.86
C THR A 42 -9.49 0.38 -0.35
N LEU A 43 -10.42 -0.43 0.16
CA LEU A 43 -11.67 0.07 0.72
C LEU A 43 -11.43 0.94 1.97
N LEU A 44 -10.51 0.52 2.86
CA LEU A 44 -10.09 1.33 4.01
C LEU A 44 -9.49 2.66 3.56
N ASN A 45 -8.63 2.66 2.54
CA ASN A 45 -8.04 3.89 2.02
C ASN A 45 -9.09 4.84 1.43
N GLN A 46 -10.00 4.31 0.61
CA GLN A 46 -11.08 5.11 0.04
C GLN A 46 -11.96 5.75 1.12
N GLN A 47 -12.31 4.98 2.15
CA GLN A 47 -13.09 5.47 3.28
C GLN A 47 -12.30 6.52 4.08
N SER A 48 -11.02 6.29 4.35
CA SER A 48 -10.16 7.25 5.05
C SER A 48 -10.04 8.59 4.30
N VAL A 49 -9.83 8.54 2.98
CA VAL A 49 -9.81 9.76 2.14
C VAL A 49 -11.15 10.50 2.19
N LEU A 50 -12.26 9.77 2.19
CA LEU A 50 -13.60 10.37 2.29
C LEU A 50 -13.83 11.03 3.66
N GLU A 51 -13.39 10.38 4.75
CA GLU A 51 -13.46 10.92 6.11
C GLU A 51 -12.66 12.22 6.24
N VAL A 52 -11.39 12.21 5.82
CA VAL A 52 -10.49 13.37 5.87
C VAL A 52 -11.01 14.51 4.99
N THR A 53 -11.38 14.22 3.74
CA THR A 53 -11.87 15.25 2.79
C THR A 53 -13.20 15.85 3.26
N GLY A 54 -14.05 15.04 3.89
CA GLY A 54 -15.32 15.46 4.44
C GLY A 54 -15.22 16.15 5.80
N LEU A 55 -14.01 16.28 6.39
CA LEU A 55 -13.80 16.76 7.75
C LEU A 55 -14.69 16.03 8.77
N ARG A 56 -14.81 14.71 8.60
CA ARG A 56 -15.64 13.82 9.43
C ARG A 56 -14.80 13.23 10.57
N GLU A 57 -15.46 12.44 11.41
CA GLU A 57 -14.77 11.52 12.30
C GLU A 57 -13.95 10.51 11.48
N GLU A 58 -12.68 10.35 11.84
CA GLU A 58 -11.70 9.58 11.08
C GLU A 58 -11.56 8.16 11.65
N SER A 59 -12.67 7.42 11.65
CA SER A 59 -12.78 6.10 12.26
C SER A 59 -11.72 5.11 11.73
N VAL A 60 -11.33 5.22 10.45
CA VAL A 60 -10.25 4.37 9.92
C VAL A 60 -8.94 4.61 10.69
N ILE A 61 -8.59 5.88 10.92
CA ILE A 61 -7.36 6.27 11.61
C ILE A 61 -7.41 5.84 13.07
N GLU A 62 -8.55 6.06 13.73
CA GLU A 62 -8.76 5.66 15.12
C GLU A 62 -8.53 4.14 15.33
N TRP A 63 -9.05 3.30 14.43
CA TRP A 63 -8.86 1.86 14.51
C TRP A 63 -7.41 1.44 14.22
N PHE A 64 -6.73 2.07 13.25
CA PHE A 64 -5.31 1.79 12.98
C PHE A 64 -4.43 2.12 14.19
N THR A 65 -4.70 3.25 14.84
CA THR A 65 -3.97 3.71 16.03
C THR A 65 -4.29 2.85 17.25
N SER A 66 -5.58 2.62 17.53
CA SER A 66 -6.04 1.87 18.71
C SER A 66 -5.59 0.40 18.69
N LEU A 67 -5.60 -0.24 17.51
CA LEU A 67 -5.20 -1.63 17.34
C LEU A 67 -3.70 -1.79 17.03
N LYS A 68 -2.93 -0.70 17.00
CA LYS A 68 -1.50 -0.67 16.68
C LYS A 68 -1.16 -1.37 15.36
N LYS A 69 -1.96 -1.10 14.32
CA LYS A 69 -1.84 -1.75 12.98
C LYS A 69 -1.02 -0.94 11.98
N ILE A 70 -0.55 0.26 12.34
CA ILE A 70 0.30 1.10 11.48
C ILE A 70 1.57 0.36 10.97
N PRO A 71 2.28 -0.44 11.81
CA PRO A 71 3.42 -1.23 11.33
C PRO A 71 3.11 -2.17 10.16
N VAL A 72 1.86 -2.64 10.03
CA VAL A 72 1.45 -3.46 8.88
C VAL A 72 1.53 -2.65 7.59
N LEU A 73 1.09 -1.39 7.60
CA LEU A 73 1.17 -0.52 6.42
C LEU A 73 2.62 -0.25 6.01
N ILE A 74 3.52 -0.04 6.98
CA ILE A 74 4.96 0.13 6.74
C ILE A 74 5.55 -1.12 6.09
N HIS A 75 5.20 -2.29 6.62
CA HIS A 75 5.62 -3.55 6.02
C HIS A 75 5.13 -3.67 4.57
N GLU A 76 3.86 -3.35 4.29
CA GLU A 76 3.30 -3.50 2.94
C GLU A 76 3.95 -2.56 1.92
N VAL A 77 4.23 -1.28 2.26
CA VAL A 77 4.93 -0.38 1.33
C VAL A 77 6.35 -0.86 1.04
N ILE A 78 7.10 -1.30 2.06
CA ILE A 78 8.46 -1.83 1.89
C ILE A 78 8.44 -3.13 1.09
N GLN A 79 7.49 -4.03 1.37
CA GLN A 79 7.39 -5.30 0.69
C GLN A 79 7.14 -5.12 -0.81
N ILE A 80 6.21 -4.23 -1.18
CA ILE A 80 5.94 -3.98 -2.60
C ILE A 80 7.11 -3.24 -3.25
N ASP A 81 7.80 -2.33 -2.56
CA ASP A 81 9.00 -1.71 -3.09
C ASP A 81 10.11 -2.74 -3.38
N ILE A 82 10.36 -3.67 -2.45
CA ILE A 82 11.29 -4.79 -2.65
C ILE A 82 10.83 -5.65 -3.83
N TRP A 83 9.54 -5.99 -3.90
CA TRP A 83 8.98 -6.79 -4.99
C TRP A 83 9.20 -6.10 -6.35
N LYS A 84 8.91 -4.80 -6.42
CA LYS A 84 9.08 -3.95 -7.60
C LYS A 84 10.54 -3.89 -8.08
N HIS A 85 11.50 -3.86 -7.15
CA HIS A 85 12.92 -3.81 -7.50
C HIS A 85 13.60 -5.16 -7.73
N LYS A 86 13.12 -6.23 -7.08
CA LYS A 86 13.81 -7.53 -7.04
C LYS A 86 13.06 -8.64 -7.75
N VAL A 87 11.72 -8.61 -7.80
CA VAL A 87 10.90 -9.67 -8.39
C VAL A 87 10.41 -9.28 -9.77
N PHE A 88 9.92 -8.04 -9.93
CA PHE A 88 9.33 -7.57 -11.18
C PHE A 88 10.27 -7.68 -12.40
N PRO A 89 11.56 -7.28 -12.34
CA PRO A 89 12.46 -7.41 -13.50
C PRO A 89 12.60 -8.87 -13.97
N HIS A 90 12.76 -9.80 -13.03
CA HIS A 90 12.85 -11.23 -13.34
C HIS A 90 11.55 -11.79 -13.91
N LEU A 91 10.39 -11.31 -13.44
CA LEU A 91 9.10 -11.74 -13.96
C LEU A 91 8.90 -11.32 -15.42
N ILE A 92 9.33 -10.12 -15.79
CA ILE A 92 9.31 -9.63 -17.18
C ILE A 92 10.29 -10.42 -18.05
N ASP A 93 11.50 -10.71 -17.56
CA ASP A 93 12.49 -11.50 -18.28
C ASP A 93 12.00 -12.94 -18.58
N LEU A 94 11.22 -13.53 -17.66
CA LEU A 94 10.69 -14.89 -17.79
C LEU A 94 9.48 -14.97 -18.73
N ASN A 95 8.55 -14.01 -18.64
CA ASN A 95 7.26 -14.08 -19.32
C ASN A 95 7.15 -13.16 -20.55
N ASN A 96 8.22 -12.45 -20.91
CA ASN A 96 8.21 -11.39 -21.92
C ASN A 96 7.05 -10.41 -21.66
N LYS A 97 6.26 -10.09 -22.70
CA LYS A 97 5.10 -9.21 -22.59
C LYS A 97 3.95 -9.94 -21.88
N PRO A 98 3.45 -9.43 -20.74
CA PRO A 98 2.33 -10.05 -20.04
C PRO A 98 1.07 -10.00 -20.90
N SER A 99 0.31 -11.10 -20.92
CA SER A 99 -1.01 -11.17 -21.58
C SER A 99 -2.09 -10.37 -20.84
N ASN A 100 -1.90 -10.14 -19.54
CA ASN A 100 -2.77 -9.36 -18.68
C ASN A 100 -1.92 -8.50 -17.73
N THR A 101 -2.15 -7.20 -17.73
CA THR A 101 -1.45 -6.24 -16.86
C THR A 101 -2.21 -5.92 -15.58
N PHE A 102 -3.45 -6.39 -15.42
CA PHE A 102 -4.29 -6.11 -14.26
C PHE A 102 -3.63 -6.53 -12.95
N MET A 103 -3.06 -7.75 -12.90
CA MET A 103 -2.40 -8.24 -11.69
C MET A 103 -1.16 -7.40 -11.33
N LEU A 104 -0.36 -7.03 -12.33
CA LEU A 104 0.80 -6.15 -12.12
C LEU A 104 0.36 -4.78 -11.62
N PHE A 105 -0.69 -4.22 -12.23
CA PHE A 105 -1.28 -2.96 -11.77
C PHE A 105 -1.76 -3.06 -10.33
N SER A 106 -2.50 -4.11 -9.94
CA SER A 106 -2.95 -4.30 -8.56
C SER A 106 -1.80 -4.37 -7.57
N ILE A 107 -0.71 -5.07 -7.91
CA ILE A 107 0.50 -5.16 -7.07
C ILE A 107 1.13 -3.79 -6.88
N LEU A 108 1.41 -3.06 -7.97
CA LEU A 108 2.02 -1.73 -7.89
C LEU A 108 1.11 -0.71 -7.20
N TYR A 109 -0.21 -0.79 -7.46
CA TYR A 109 -1.18 0.09 -6.83
C TYR A 109 -1.33 -0.16 -5.33
N HIS A 110 -1.01 -1.36 -4.85
CA HIS A 110 -1.04 -1.66 -3.41
C HIS A 110 -0.08 -0.77 -2.60
N GLU A 111 1.12 -0.49 -3.13
CA GLU A 111 2.07 0.44 -2.52
C GLU A 111 1.47 1.83 -2.36
N VAL A 112 0.78 2.32 -3.40
CA VAL A 112 0.10 3.63 -3.38
C VAL A 112 -1.02 3.66 -2.33
N VAL A 113 -1.81 2.59 -2.24
CA VAL A 113 -2.89 2.46 -1.24
C VAL A 113 -2.33 2.47 0.18
N ALA A 114 -1.29 1.70 0.45
CA ALA A 114 -0.66 1.63 1.78
C ALA A 114 0.04 2.95 2.14
N ALA A 115 0.72 3.60 1.19
CA ALA A 115 1.33 4.91 1.38
C ALA A 115 0.29 6.01 1.65
N SER A 116 -0.83 6.00 0.95
CA SER A 116 -1.95 6.93 1.16
C SER A 116 -2.57 6.77 2.56
N LEU A 117 -2.72 5.54 3.05
CA LEU A 117 -3.16 5.30 4.42
C LEU A 117 -2.13 5.78 5.44
N LEU A 118 -0.83 5.55 5.20
CA LEU A 118 0.24 6.07 6.05
C LEU A 118 0.19 7.60 6.11
N GLU A 119 0.02 8.29 4.99
CA GLU A 119 -0.11 9.75 4.96
C GLU A 119 -1.27 10.22 5.85
N ASN A 120 -2.45 9.63 5.69
CA ASN A 120 -3.63 9.99 6.47
C ASN A 120 -3.44 9.70 7.97
N VAL A 121 -2.92 8.53 8.33
CA VAL A 121 -2.74 8.14 9.73
C VAL A 121 -1.65 8.97 10.42
N LEU A 122 -0.53 9.23 9.73
CA LEU A 122 0.64 9.95 10.28
C LEU A 122 0.48 11.46 10.31
N PHE A 123 -0.57 12.00 9.68
CA PHE A 123 -0.94 13.40 9.83
C PHE A 123 -1.20 13.77 11.30
N HIS A 124 -1.67 12.80 12.10
CA HIS A 124 -1.94 12.99 13.52
C HIS A 124 -0.77 12.57 14.40
N CYS A 125 -0.33 13.50 15.27
CA CYS A 125 0.81 13.27 16.16
C CYS A 125 0.62 12.07 17.10
N GLU A 126 -0.61 11.80 17.54
CA GLU A 126 -0.92 10.67 18.44
C GLU A 126 -0.64 9.33 17.75
N SER A 127 -1.09 9.18 16.50
CA SER A 127 -0.79 8.00 15.67
C SER A 127 0.71 7.86 15.46
N ALA A 128 1.41 8.97 15.19
CA ALA A 128 2.86 8.96 14.97
C ALA A 128 3.65 8.46 16.18
N GLN A 129 3.16 8.69 17.40
CA GLN A 129 3.82 8.22 18.63
C GLN A 129 3.73 6.70 18.82
N THR A 130 2.87 6.00 18.06
CA THR A 130 2.67 4.54 18.20
C THR A 130 3.60 3.70 17.32
N LEU A 131 4.46 4.33 16.52
CA LEU A 131 5.33 3.66 15.54
C LEU A 131 6.54 2.95 16.15
N ASP A 132 6.93 3.30 17.37
CA ASP A 132 8.11 2.77 18.07
C ASP A 132 9.32 2.69 17.12
N ASP A 133 9.99 1.52 17.02
CA ASP A 133 11.18 1.34 16.19
C ASP A 133 10.88 1.27 14.67
N THR A 134 9.63 0.98 14.29
CA THR A 134 9.24 0.80 12.87
C THR A 134 9.27 2.12 12.07
N VAL A 135 9.33 3.26 12.76
CA VAL A 135 9.54 4.57 12.14
C VAL A 135 10.86 4.64 11.36
N ILE A 136 11.88 3.91 11.80
CA ILE A 136 13.20 3.90 11.13
C ILE A 136 13.06 3.29 9.74
N ASP A 137 12.34 2.17 9.63
CA ASP A 137 12.09 1.50 8.36
C ASP A 137 11.29 2.39 7.40
N LEU A 138 10.29 3.10 7.92
CA LEU A 138 9.52 4.07 7.14
C LEU A 138 10.39 5.24 6.63
N ILE A 139 11.29 5.77 7.46
CA ILE A 139 12.22 6.83 7.04
C ILE A 139 13.15 6.32 5.94
N VAL A 140 13.69 5.10 6.09
CA VAL A 140 14.54 4.48 5.07
C VAL A 140 13.79 4.34 3.75
N TYR A 141 12.55 3.84 3.79
CA TYR A 141 11.68 3.76 2.62
C TYR A 141 11.46 5.14 1.97
N ALA A 142 11.08 6.16 2.76
CA ALA A 142 10.83 7.50 2.23
C ALA A 142 12.09 8.12 1.59
N VAL A 143 13.26 7.96 2.21
CA VAL A 143 14.55 8.41 1.65
C VAL A 143 14.85 7.69 0.34
N GLN A 144 14.57 6.39 0.23
CA GLN A 144 14.74 5.64 -1.01
C GLN A 144 13.81 6.15 -2.11
N CYS A 145 12.52 6.39 -1.82
CA CYS A 145 11.59 6.96 -2.79
C CYS A 145 12.08 8.32 -3.33
N VAL A 146 12.52 9.22 -2.44
CA VAL A 146 13.05 10.53 -2.85
C VAL A 146 14.35 10.37 -3.66
N THR A 147 15.24 9.48 -3.25
CA THR A 147 16.49 9.21 -3.96
C THR A 147 16.23 8.71 -5.38
N MET A 148 15.27 7.79 -5.55
CA MET A 148 14.87 7.30 -6.87
C MET A 148 14.29 8.39 -7.76
N LEU A 149 13.52 9.34 -7.20
CA LEU A 149 13.00 10.47 -7.97
C LEU A 149 14.12 11.43 -8.45
N LEU A 150 15.23 11.47 -7.73
CA LEU A 150 16.38 12.33 -8.04
C LEU A 150 17.44 11.63 -8.89
N ASP A 151 17.46 10.30 -8.92
CA ASP A 151 18.45 9.52 -9.67
C ASP A 151 17.96 9.22 -11.11
N GLU A 152 18.49 9.98 -12.07
CA GLU A 152 18.17 9.86 -13.50
C GLU A 152 18.47 8.44 -14.05
N LYS A 153 19.45 7.72 -13.46
CA LYS A 153 19.84 6.36 -13.86
C LYS A 153 18.86 5.28 -13.42
N SER A 154 18.07 5.53 -12.38
CA SER A 154 17.06 4.58 -11.91
C SER A 154 15.91 4.40 -12.92
N LEU A 155 15.61 5.44 -13.71
CA LEU A 155 14.66 5.35 -14.84
C LEU A 155 15.15 4.38 -15.92
N GLU A 156 16.46 4.39 -16.21
CA GLU A 156 17.06 3.54 -17.24
C GLU A 156 16.90 2.04 -16.92
N ILE A 157 16.79 1.64 -15.64
CA ILE A 157 16.59 0.23 -15.26
C ILE A 157 15.27 -0.33 -15.81
N TYR A 158 14.20 0.46 -15.72
CA TYR A 158 12.88 0.04 -16.22
C TYR A 158 12.77 0.20 -17.74
N GLU A 159 13.46 1.19 -18.32
CA GLU A 159 13.50 1.42 -19.78
C GLU A 159 14.41 0.42 -20.52
N SER A 160 15.45 -0.09 -19.85
CA SER A 160 16.40 -1.06 -20.39
C SER A 160 15.96 -2.52 -20.28
N LEU A 161 14.77 -2.78 -19.72
CA LEU A 161 14.10 -4.08 -19.81
C LEU A 161 13.81 -4.38 -21.29
N GLN A 162 14.81 -4.94 -21.99
CA GLN A 162 14.67 -5.37 -23.36
C GLN A 162 13.72 -6.55 -23.41
N ILE A 163 12.46 -6.30 -23.78
CA ILE A 163 11.50 -7.35 -24.10
C ILE A 163 12.08 -8.14 -25.28
N LYS A 164 12.71 -9.28 -24.99
CA LYS A 164 13.23 -10.17 -26.04
C LYS A 164 12.04 -10.67 -26.84
N THR A 165 11.98 -10.29 -28.11
CA THR A 165 11.00 -10.85 -29.04
C THR A 165 11.25 -12.35 -29.18
N PRO A 166 10.22 -13.20 -29.02
CA PRO A 166 10.37 -14.63 -29.25
C PRO A 166 10.74 -14.87 -30.73
N LYS A 167 11.74 -15.72 -30.96
CA LYS A 167 12.11 -16.22 -32.30
C LYS A 167 11.05 -17.20 -32.82
#